data_AF-A0A7W9Y510-F1
#
_entry.id   AF-A0A7W9Y510-F1
#
_cell.length_a   1.000
_cell.length_b   1.000
_cell.length_c   1.000
_cell.angle_alpha   90.00
_cell.angle_beta   90.00
_cell.angle_gamma   90.00
#
_symmetry.space_group_name_H-M   'P 1'
#
loop_
_entity.id
_entity.type
_entity.pdbx_description
1 polymer ?
#
loop_
_entity_poly.entity_id
_entity_poly.type
_entity_poly.pdbx_seq_one_letter_code
_entity_poly.pdbx_strand_id
1 'polypeptide(L)'
;MVFIWRGWGLLTIPLIGVVIFAGLFAALWVTETLQLPDWTKIFEFVAIFLVAGLLNWKLGRYLNRTGLPGARHDLFFIRMEYWSVPVFLAAAVLLASGLYSL
;
A
#
# COMPACT_ATOMS: atom_id res chain seq x y z
N MET A 1 -29.51 -12.35 -5.48
CA MET A 1 -28.21 -12.96 -5.15
C MET A 1 -27.29 -11.82 -4.72
N VAL A 2 -27.01 -11.70 -3.42
CA VAL A 2 -26.11 -10.66 -2.90
C VAL A 2 -24.70 -11.25 -2.91
N PHE A 3 -23.82 -10.71 -3.73
CA PHE A 3 -22.40 -11.07 -3.72
C PHE A 3 -21.79 -10.52 -2.43
N ILE A 4 -21.62 -11.38 -1.42
CA ILE A 4 -21.00 -11.01 -0.14
C ILE A 4 -19.52 -11.37 -0.25
N TRP A 5 -18.69 -10.34 -0.34
CA TRP A 5 -17.25 -10.40 -0.60
C TRP A 5 -16.50 -10.89 0.64
N ARG A 6 -15.86 -12.06 0.56
CA ARG A 6 -15.20 -12.72 1.71
C ARG A 6 -13.67 -12.57 1.75
N GLY A 7 -13.10 -11.86 0.79
CA GLY A 7 -11.72 -11.38 0.87
C GLY A 7 -11.71 -9.88 0.73
N TRP A 8 -11.37 -9.16 1.80
CA TRP A 8 -11.07 -7.74 1.73
C TRP A 8 -9.80 -7.46 0.90
N GLY A 9 -9.19 -8.47 0.27
CA GLY A 9 -8.12 -8.32 -0.71
C GLY A 9 -8.46 -7.32 -1.82
N LEU A 10 -9.73 -7.23 -2.25
CA LEU A 10 -10.15 -6.18 -3.18
C LEU A 10 -9.99 -4.77 -2.60
N LEU A 11 -10.23 -4.58 -1.28
CA LEU A 11 -10.02 -3.27 -0.62
C LEU A 11 -8.56 -2.84 -0.60
N THR A 12 -7.63 -3.75 -0.84
CA THR A 12 -6.21 -3.41 -1.01
C THR A 12 -6.02 -2.41 -2.15
N ILE A 13 -6.77 -2.57 -3.25
CA ILE A 13 -6.66 -1.73 -4.45
C ILE A 13 -7.00 -0.26 -4.15
N PRO A 14 -8.21 0.08 -3.64
CA PRO A 14 -8.54 1.46 -3.33
C PRO A 14 -7.70 1.99 -2.15
N LEU A 15 -7.35 1.18 -1.15
CA LEU A 15 -6.53 1.64 -0.04
C LEU A 15 -5.12 2.04 -0.49
N ILE A 16 -4.41 1.13 -1.18
CA ILE A 16 -3.07 1.42 -1.69
C ILE A 16 -3.14 2.58 -2.69
N GLY A 17 -4.13 2.57 -3.59
CA GLY A 17 -4.32 3.63 -4.57
C GLY A 17 -4.44 5.01 -3.92
N VAL A 18 -5.29 5.14 -2.90
CA VAL A 18 -5.48 6.40 -2.17
C VAL A 18 -4.20 6.83 -1.44
N VAL A 19 -3.53 5.90 -0.74
CA VAL A 19 -2.32 6.24 0.03
C VAL A 19 -1.18 6.64 -0.91
N ILE A 20 -0.99 5.93 -2.03
CA ILE A 20 0.00 6.29 -3.03
C ILE A 20 -0.35 7.65 -3.63
N PHE A 21 -1.58 7.86 -4.10
CA PHE A 21 -1.96 9.11 -4.75
C PHE A 21 -1.82 10.33 -3.82
N ALA A 22 -2.29 10.21 -2.57
CA ALA A 22 -2.12 11.26 -1.57
C ALA A 22 -0.64 11.50 -1.22
N GLY A 23 0.15 10.42 -1.11
CA GLY A 23 1.58 10.49 -0.85
C GLY A 23 2.34 11.20 -1.97
N LEU A 24 2.04 10.88 -3.23
CA LEU A 24 2.66 11.52 -4.39
C LEU A 24 2.31 13.00 -4.49
N PHE A 25 1.05 13.33 -4.22
CA PHE A 25 0.63 14.73 -4.19
C PHE A 25 1.37 15.52 -3.11
N ALA A 26 1.50 14.93 -1.91
CA ALA A 26 2.27 15.53 -0.82
C ALA A 26 3.77 15.64 -1.15
N ALA A 27 4.37 14.60 -1.74
CA ALA A 27 5.77 14.58 -2.15
C ALA A 27 6.06 15.69 -3.17
N LEU A 28 5.26 15.79 -4.23
CA LEU A 28 5.38 16.87 -5.22
C LEU A 28 5.33 18.25 -4.56
N TRP A 29 4.37 18.45 -3.65
CA TRP A 29 4.25 19.72 -2.94
C TRP A 29 5.49 20.03 -2.09
N VAL A 30 6.03 19.04 -1.37
CA VAL A 30 7.23 19.19 -0.52
C VAL A 30 8.48 19.43 -1.36
N THR A 31 8.74 18.64 -2.40
CA THR A 31 9.96 18.77 -3.22
C THR A 31 9.99 20.09 -3.97
N GLU A 32 8.86 20.53 -4.51
CA GLU A 32 8.78 21.79 -5.26
C GLU A 32 8.89 22.99 -4.32
N THR A 33 8.23 22.93 -3.16
CA THR A 33 8.26 24.04 -2.18
C THR A 33 9.65 24.19 -1.54
N LEU A 34 10.35 23.08 -1.30
CA LEU A 34 11.65 23.08 -0.62
C LEU A 34 12.85 23.01 -1.59
N GLN A 35 12.62 22.99 -2.91
CA GLN A 35 13.66 22.87 -3.95
C GLN A 35 14.66 21.74 -3.67
N LEU A 36 14.13 20.59 -3.23
CA LEU A 36 14.98 19.47 -2.83
C LEU A 36 15.67 18.84 -4.06
N PRO A 37 16.88 18.29 -3.90
CA PRO A 37 17.56 17.55 -4.95
C PRO A 37 16.72 16.37 -5.45
N ASP A 38 16.79 16.05 -6.75
CA ASP A 38 15.98 14.99 -7.36
C ASP A 38 16.15 13.61 -6.71
N TRP A 39 17.31 13.32 -6.11
CA TRP A 39 17.54 12.05 -5.43
C TRP A 39 16.67 11.86 -4.18
N THR A 40 16.15 12.93 -3.56
CA THR A 40 15.26 12.83 -2.39
C THR A 40 13.91 12.21 -2.75
N LYS A 41 13.47 12.35 -4.00
CA LYS A 41 12.23 11.78 -4.52
C LYS A 41 12.19 10.26 -4.30
N ILE A 42 13.31 9.57 -4.46
CA ILE A 42 13.38 8.11 -4.27
C ILE A 42 13.05 7.72 -2.83
N PHE A 43 13.59 8.45 -1.85
CA PHE A 43 13.29 8.22 -0.43
C PHE A 43 11.83 8.52 -0.09
N GLU A 44 11.22 9.53 -0.73
CA GLU A 44 9.79 9.83 -0.58
C GLU A 44 8.92 8.71 -1.16
N PHE A 45 9.22 8.23 -2.37
CA PHE A 45 8.53 7.08 -2.95
C PHE A 45 8.64 5.84 -2.05
N VAL A 46 9.84 5.54 -1.54
CA VAL A 46 10.04 4.42 -0.60
C VAL A 46 9.17 4.61 0.65
N ALA A 47 9.17 5.81 1.24
CA ALA A 47 8.35 6.10 2.41
C ALA A 47 6.85 5.91 2.14
N ILE A 48 6.34 6.39 1.01
CA ILE A 48 4.94 6.24 0.60
C ILE A 48 4.55 4.77 0.48
N PHE A 49 5.36 3.96 -0.20
CA PHE A 49 5.08 2.53 -0.36
C PHE A 49 5.16 1.78 0.98
N LEU A 50 6.11 2.12 1.86
CA LEU A 50 6.18 1.55 3.21
C LEU A 50 4.94 1.87 4.02
N VAL A 51 4.47 3.13 3.99
CA VAL A 51 3.24 3.55 4.68
C VAL A 51 2.02 2.84 4.11
N ALA A 52 1.88 2.75 2.78
CA ALA A 52 0.79 2.03 2.13
C ALA A 52 0.77 0.54 2.53
N GLY A 53 1.91 -0.13 2.49
CA GLY A 53 2.04 -1.54 2.89
C GLY A 53 1.72 -1.75 4.36
N LEU A 54 2.17 -0.86 5.24
CA LEU A 54 1.92 -0.94 6.68
C LEU A 54 0.45 -0.72 7.03
N LEU A 55 -0.20 0.29 6.42
CA LEU A 55 -1.62 0.55 6.60
C LEU A 55 -2.46 -0.61 6.08
N ASN A 56 -2.13 -1.13 4.89
CA ASN A 56 -2.80 -2.30 4.32
C ASN A 56 -2.65 -3.54 5.22
N TRP A 57 -1.48 -3.73 5.83
CA TRP A 57 -1.26 -4.85 6.74
C TRP A 57 -2.05 -4.69 8.04
N LYS A 58 -2.00 -3.51 8.68
CA LYS A 58 -2.73 -3.25 9.93
C LYS A 58 -4.24 -3.35 9.72
N LEU A 59 -4.75 -2.66 8.70
CA LEU A 59 -6.18 -2.64 8.40
C LEU A 59 -6.65 -4.02 7.93
N GLY A 60 -5.86 -4.71 7.10
CA GLY A 60 -6.13 -6.09 6.70
C GLY A 60 -6.20 -7.05 7.89
N ARG A 61 -5.28 -6.96 8.86
CA ARG A 61 -5.35 -7.76 10.09
C ARG A 61 -6.61 -7.49 10.89
N TYR A 62 -6.99 -6.22 11.02
CA TYR A 62 -8.18 -5.82 11.75
C TYR A 62 -9.46 -6.35 11.09
N LEU A 63 -9.65 -6.03 9.80
CA LEU A 63 -10.85 -6.39 9.03
C LEU A 63 -11.02 -7.89 8.83
N ASN A 64 -9.92 -8.64 8.67
CA ASN A 64 -9.98 -10.10 8.56
C ASN A 64 -10.23 -10.78 9.91
N ARG A 65 -9.91 -10.13 11.05
CA ARG A 65 -10.20 -10.65 12.40
C ARG A 65 -11.63 -10.37 12.86
N THR A 66 -12.23 -9.26 12.41
CA THR A 66 -13.60 -8.86 12.76
C THR A 66 -14.68 -9.46 11.83
N GLY A 67 -14.30 -10.36 10.91
CA GLY A 67 -15.21 -10.95 9.94
C GLY A 67 -16.37 -11.74 10.55
N LEU A 68 -17.59 -11.48 10.06
CA LEU A 68 -18.85 -12.12 10.48
C LEU A 68 -18.81 -13.67 10.34
N PRO A 69 -19.28 -14.43 11.34
CA PRO A 69 -19.34 -15.88 11.28
C PRO A 69 -20.40 -16.33 10.27
N GLY A 70 -20.01 -17.10 9.25
CA GLY A 70 -20.97 -17.89 8.45
C GLY A 70 -21.03 -17.66 6.94
N ALA A 71 -20.28 -16.73 6.34
CA ALA A 71 -20.35 -16.52 4.89
C ALA A 71 -19.59 -17.64 4.14
N ARG A 72 -20.30 -18.40 3.31
CA ARG A 72 -19.75 -19.36 2.34
C ARG A 72 -19.71 -18.64 0.99
N HIS A 73 -18.53 -18.29 0.47
CA HIS A 73 -18.13 -18.18 -0.96
C HIS A 73 -16.90 -17.25 -1.09
N ASP A 74 -15.83 -17.79 -1.71
CA ASP A 74 -14.47 -17.24 -1.73
C ASP A 74 -14.08 -16.79 -3.15
N LEU A 75 -14.35 -15.52 -3.49
CA LEU A 75 -13.89 -14.95 -4.78
C LEU A 75 -12.59 -14.13 -4.67
N PHE A 76 -12.09 -13.84 -3.47
CA PHE A 76 -10.79 -13.19 -3.24
C PHE A 76 -10.01 -13.97 -2.18
N PHE A 77 -9.34 -15.04 -2.62
CA PHE A 77 -8.72 -16.10 -1.81
C PHE A 77 -7.64 -15.63 -0.81
N ILE A 78 -7.10 -14.41 -0.96
CA ILE A 78 -5.93 -13.95 -0.21
C ILE A 78 -6.31 -12.82 0.74
N ARG A 79 -6.00 -13.02 2.03
CA ARG A 79 -6.17 -12.00 3.07
C ARG A 79 -5.45 -10.72 2.68
N MET A 80 -6.11 -9.58 2.88
CA MET A 80 -5.59 -8.23 2.63
C MET A 80 -4.15 -8.02 3.15
N GLU A 81 -3.80 -8.61 4.30
CA GLU A 81 -2.45 -8.52 4.86
C GLU A 81 -1.33 -9.06 3.95
N TYR A 82 -1.60 -10.11 3.17
CA TYR A 82 -0.58 -10.70 2.30
C TYR A 82 -0.32 -9.86 1.05
N TRP A 83 -1.28 -9.01 0.66
CA TRP A 83 -1.08 -8.05 -0.41
C TRP A 83 -0.13 -6.91 -0.02
N SER A 84 0.24 -6.77 1.25
CA SER A 84 1.33 -5.87 1.66
C SER A 84 2.71 -6.36 1.23
N VAL A 85 2.89 -7.67 1.00
CA VAL A 85 4.18 -8.25 0.58
C VAL A 85 4.67 -7.66 -0.74
N PRO A 86 3.91 -7.66 -1.86
CA PRO A 86 4.36 -7.04 -3.10
C PRO A 86 4.61 -5.52 -2.95
N VAL A 87 3.89 -4.83 -2.07
CA VAL A 87 4.12 -3.40 -1.78
C VAL A 87 5.46 -3.18 -1.08
N PHE A 88 5.79 -4.00 -0.08
CA PHE A 88 7.09 -3.94 0.58
C PHE A 88 8.24 -4.32 -0.34
N LEU A 89 8.03 -5.31 -1.22
CA LEU A 89 9.02 -5.67 -2.24
C LEU A 89 9.26 -4.51 -3.21
N ALA A 90 8.21 -3.81 -3.65
CA ALA A 90 8.35 -2.62 -4.48
C ALA A 90 9.15 -1.52 -3.75
N ALA A 91 8.88 -1.27 -2.46
CA ALA A 91 9.65 -0.33 -1.67
C ALA A 91 11.14 -0.73 -1.56
N ALA A 92 11.43 -2.02 -1.35
CA ALA A 92 12.79 -2.53 -1.28
C ALA A 92 13.54 -2.38 -2.62
N VAL A 93 12.88 -2.67 -3.74
CA VAL A 93 13.45 -2.48 -5.08
C VAL A 93 13.73 -1.00 -5.36
N LEU A 94 12.79 -0.11 -5.03
CA LEU A 94 12.98 1.34 -5.17
C LEU A 94 14.18 1.83 -4.34
N LEU A 95 14.26 1.39 -3.07
CA LEU A 95 15.38 1.75 -2.21
C LEU A 95 16.71 1.27 -2.78
N ALA A 96 16.78 0.02 -3.21
CA ALA A 96 17.98 -0.52 -3.84
C ALA A 96 18.38 0.30 -5.07
N SER A 97 17.42 0.60 -5.97
CA SER A 97 17.69 1.43 -7.15
C SER A 97 18.20 2.82 -6.80
N GLY A 98 17.66 3.46 -5.75
CA GLY A 98 18.12 4.74 -5.25
C GLY A 98 19.56 4.70 -4.75
N LEU A 99 19.90 3.68 -3.97
CA LEU A 99 21.27 3.50 -3.46
C LEU A 99 22.29 3.26 -4.57
N TYR A 100 21.91 2.60 -5.67
CA TYR A 100 22.78 2.43 -6.83
C TYR A 100 22.93 3.68 -7.69
N SER A 101 22.04 4.67 -7.53
CA SER A 101 22.02 5.92 -8.32
C SER A 101 22.70 7.11 -7.65
N LEU A 102 23.13 6.96 -6.39
CA LEU A 102 23.86 7.94 -5.58
C LEU A 102 25.38 7.79 -5.78
#